data_AF-A0A127STA4-F1
#
_entry.id   AF-A0A127STA4-F1
#
_cell.length_a   1.000
_cell.length_b   1.000
_cell.length_c   1.000
_cell.angle_alpha   90.00
_cell.angle_beta   90.00
_cell.angle_gamma   90.00
#
_symmetry.space_group_name_H-M   'P 1'
#
loop_
_entity.id
_entity.type
_entity.pdbx_description
1 polymer ?
#
loop_
_entity_poly.entity_id
_entity_poly.type
_entity_poly.pdbx_seq_one_letter_code
_entity_poly.pdbx_strand_id
1 'polypeptide(L)'
;CKEHKTELYQLDYSSKIKFLEEMSVVAEAVSKAFGAEKMNYELLGNGDTHLHWHLFPRKTGDIENYGNNGKGPVWWYPMEKMYGDDNRPSDMELEEMKEKLLKELDILLK
;
A
#
# COMPACT_ATOMS: atom_id res chain seq x y z
N CYS A 1 10.50 8.20 0.43
CA CYS A 1 11.85 8.58 -0.06
C CYS A 1 12.70 8.90 1.17
N LYS A 2 14.04 8.78 1.17
CA LYS A 2 14.84 9.26 2.34
C LYS A 2 15.14 10.75 2.26
N GLU A 3 15.03 11.33 1.06
CA GLU A 3 15.13 12.77 0.85
C GLU A 3 13.74 13.39 0.80
N HIS A 4 13.56 14.52 1.48
CA HIS A 4 12.29 15.24 1.43
C HIS A 4 12.06 15.84 0.05
N LYS A 5 11.04 15.32 -0.64
CA LYS A 5 10.46 15.81 -1.89
C LYS A 5 8.95 15.68 -1.76
N THR A 6 8.22 16.52 -2.46
CA THR A 6 6.75 16.45 -2.49
C THR A 6 6.23 15.75 -3.73
N GLU A 7 7.04 15.68 -4.79
CA GLU A 7 6.60 15.21 -6.10
C GLU A 7 7.66 14.38 -6.81
N LEU A 8 7.23 13.42 -7.64
CA LEU A 8 8.14 12.54 -8.40
C LEU A 8 9.08 13.34 -9.31
N TYR A 9 8.61 14.43 -9.91
CA TYR A 9 9.42 15.22 -10.83
C TYR A 9 10.55 16.00 -10.16
N GLN A 10 10.55 16.12 -8.83
CA GLN A 10 11.60 16.78 -8.06
C GLN A 10 12.78 15.85 -7.71
N LEU A 11 12.63 14.55 -7.96
CA LEU A 11 13.71 13.56 -7.87
C LEU A 11 14.58 13.60 -9.12
N ASP A 12 15.88 13.39 -8.94
CA ASP A 12 16.77 13.08 -10.06
C ASP A 12 16.30 11.80 -10.76
N TYR A 13 16.73 11.61 -12.01
CA TYR A 13 16.27 10.50 -12.83
C TYR A 13 16.52 9.14 -12.17
N SER A 14 17.71 8.91 -11.61
CA SER A 14 18.08 7.62 -11.04
C SER A 14 17.24 7.29 -9.80
N SER A 15 17.06 8.25 -8.91
CA SER A 15 16.24 8.07 -7.70
C SER A 15 14.76 7.90 -8.03
N LYS A 16 14.26 8.61 -9.04
CA LYS A 16 12.87 8.50 -9.50
C LYS A 16 12.56 7.11 -10.06
N ILE A 17 13.43 6.60 -10.94
CA ILE A 17 13.27 5.26 -11.52
C ILE A 17 13.35 4.21 -10.42
N LYS A 18 14.36 4.28 -9.55
CA LYS A 18 14.48 3.36 -8.42
C LYS A 18 13.26 3.37 -7.50
N PHE A 19 12.70 4.54 -7.20
CA PHE A 19 11.50 4.67 -6.37
C PHE A 19 10.25 4.05 -7.02
N LEU A 20 10.14 4.09 -8.35
CA LEU A 20 9.07 3.44 -9.10
C LEU A 20 9.26 1.92 -9.20
N GLU A 21 10.50 1.47 -9.40
CA GLU A 21 10.86 0.04 -9.43
C GLU A 21 10.62 -0.62 -8.08
N GLU A 22 11.13 -0.04 -6.99
CA GLU A 22 10.91 -0.52 -5.62
C GLU A 22 9.42 -0.57 -5.28
N MET A 23 8.64 0.43 -5.70
CA MET A 23 7.19 0.44 -5.55
C MET A 23 6.53 -0.77 -6.24
N SER A 24 6.94 -1.08 -7.47
CA SER A 24 6.41 -2.22 -8.21
C SER A 24 6.75 -3.54 -7.54
N VAL A 25 7.99 -3.70 -7.06
CA VAL A 25 8.45 -4.90 -6.36
C VAL A 25 7.69 -5.10 -5.05
N VAL A 26 7.57 -4.05 -4.24
CA VAL A 26 6.82 -4.11 -2.98
C VAL A 26 5.36 -4.44 -3.22
N ALA A 27 4.73 -3.86 -4.25
CA ALA A 27 3.34 -4.16 -4.56
C ALA A 27 3.12 -5.61 -5.04
N GLU A 28 4.07 -6.18 -5.77
CA GLU A 28 4.04 -7.61 -6.12
C GLU A 28 4.16 -8.48 -4.86
N ALA A 29 5.09 -8.17 -3.96
CA ALA A 29 5.23 -8.88 -2.69
C ALA A 29 3.96 -8.81 -1.84
N VAL A 30 3.37 -7.62 -1.70
CA VAL A 30 2.09 -7.40 -1.01
C VAL A 30 0.96 -8.20 -1.66
N SER A 31 0.89 -8.20 -3.00
CA SER A 31 -0.11 -8.98 -3.74
C SER A 31 -0.01 -10.48 -3.44
N LYS A 32 1.21 -11.03 -3.43
CA LYS A 32 1.44 -12.46 -3.14
C LYS A 32 1.19 -12.79 -1.67
N ALA A 33 1.72 -12.00 -0.75
CA ALA A 33 1.64 -12.26 0.68
C ALA A 33 0.20 -12.23 1.20
N PHE A 34 -0.63 -11.35 0.66
CA PHE A 34 -2.01 -11.14 1.13
C PHE A 34 -3.08 -11.61 0.13
N GLY A 35 -2.69 -12.19 -1.01
CA GLY A 35 -3.58 -12.75 -2.01
C GLY A 35 -4.49 -11.73 -2.67
N ALA A 36 -3.95 -10.55 -3.04
CA ALA A 36 -4.74 -9.48 -3.65
C ALA A 36 -5.33 -9.92 -5.00
N GLU A 37 -6.58 -9.58 -5.26
CA GLU A 37 -7.18 -9.68 -6.60
C GLU A 37 -6.69 -8.53 -7.50
N LYS A 38 -6.42 -7.37 -6.89
CA LYS A 38 -5.92 -6.18 -7.59
C LYS A 38 -5.13 -5.30 -6.64
N MET A 39 -3.96 -4.83 -7.05
CA MET A 39 -3.26 -3.75 -6.34
C MET A 39 -3.80 -2.38 -6.76
N ASN A 40 -4.05 -1.50 -5.79
CA ASN A 40 -4.17 -0.05 -6.02
C ASN A 40 -2.87 0.63 -5.60
N TYR A 41 -2.45 1.60 -6.40
CA TYR A 41 -1.21 2.35 -6.25
C TYR A 41 -1.56 3.82 -6.20
N GLU A 42 -1.18 4.49 -5.12
CA GLU A 42 -1.55 5.88 -4.93
C GLU A 42 -0.38 6.68 -4.37
N LEU A 43 -0.13 7.82 -5.00
CA LEU A 43 0.78 8.86 -4.53
C LEU A 43 -0.06 10.11 -4.39
N LEU A 44 -0.47 10.38 -3.15
CA LEU A 44 -1.33 11.49 -2.79
C LEU A 44 -0.47 12.57 -2.13
N GLY A 45 -0.70 12.86 -0.85
CA GLY A 45 0.13 13.78 -0.08
C GLY A 45 -0.52 15.13 0.26
N ASN A 46 -1.84 15.25 0.10
CA ASN A 46 -2.57 16.46 0.50
C ASN A 46 -2.52 16.73 2.02
N GLY A 47 -2.34 15.69 2.84
CA GLY A 47 -2.21 15.79 4.30
C GLY A 47 -0.78 15.61 4.83
N ASP A 48 0.06 14.83 4.15
CA ASP A 48 1.49 14.68 4.42
C ASP A 48 2.26 14.84 3.11
N THR A 49 2.95 15.97 2.99
CA THR A 49 3.60 16.37 1.73
C THR A 49 4.82 15.54 1.37
N HIS A 50 5.40 14.75 2.28
CA HIS A 50 6.58 13.95 1.93
C HIS A 50 6.21 12.80 0.99
N LEU A 51 6.97 12.60 -0.10
CA LEU A 51 6.71 11.57 -1.09
C LEU A 51 6.61 10.14 -0.51
N HIS A 52 5.42 9.54 -0.60
CA HIS A 52 5.14 8.18 -0.17
C HIS A 52 4.14 7.49 -1.09
N TRP A 53 4.19 6.15 -1.11
CA TRP A 53 3.21 5.32 -1.81
C TRP A 53 2.22 4.73 -0.81
N HIS A 54 0.95 4.71 -1.19
CA HIS A 54 -0.01 3.78 -0.63
C HIS A 54 -0.18 2.60 -1.58
N LEU A 55 -0.05 1.39 -1.04
CA LEU A 55 -0.19 0.14 -1.78
C LEU A 55 -1.29 -0.68 -1.12
N PHE A 56 -2.46 -0.75 -1.76
CA PHE A 56 -3.62 -1.43 -1.20
C PHE A 56 -3.87 -2.77 -1.91
N PRO A 57 -3.71 -3.91 -1.21
CA PRO A 57 -4.14 -5.21 -1.73
C PRO A 57 -5.67 -5.31 -1.69
N ARG A 58 -6.31 -5.12 -2.84
CA ARG A 58 -7.78 -5.14 -2.93
C ARG A 58 -8.31 -6.55 -3.14
N LYS A 59 -9.49 -6.81 -2.59
CA LYS A 59 -10.28 -8.04 -2.79
C LYS A 59 -11.75 -7.71 -2.93
N THR A 60 -12.51 -8.61 -3.54
CA THR A 60 -13.96 -8.45 -3.60
C THR A 60 -14.56 -8.45 -2.18
N GLY A 61 -15.34 -7.41 -1.88
CA GLY A 61 -15.98 -7.22 -0.57
C GLY A 61 -15.16 -6.46 0.47
N ASP A 62 -13.94 -6.02 0.15
CA ASP A 62 -13.04 -5.33 1.10
C ASP A 62 -13.57 -3.98 1.63
N ILE A 63 -14.47 -3.34 0.88
CA ILE A 63 -15.19 -2.12 1.28
C ILE A 63 -16.71 -2.32 1.31
N GLU A 64 -17.17 -3.54 1.59
CA GLU A 64 -18.59 -3.89 1.64
C GLU A 64 -19.35 -3.41 0.37
N ASN A 65 -20.42 -2.62 0.52
CA ASN A 65 -21.16 -2.00 -0.58
C ASN A 65 -20.81 -0.52 -0.79
N TYR A 66 -19.82 0.02 -0.07
CA TYR A 66 -19.43 1.42 -0.19
C TYR A 66 -18.86 1.74 -1.59
N GLY A 67 -18.89 3.03 -1.95
CA GLY A 67 -18.57 3.47 -3.30
C GLY A 67 -19.68 3.14 -4.31
N ASN A 68 -19.30 2.59 -5.45
CA ASN A 68 -20.23 2.13 -6.49
C ASN A 68 -20.41 0.61 -6.39
N ASN A 69 -21.31 0.16 -5.50
CA ASN A 69 -21.60 -1.26 -5.26
C ASN A 69 -20.35 -2.07 -4.89
N GLY A 70 -19.58 -1.60 -3.89
CA GLY A 70 -18.35 -2.25 -3.44
C GLY A 70 -17.14 -2.03 -4.35
N LYS A 71 -17.23 -1.06 -5.28
CA LYS A 71 -16.12 -0.66 -6.17
C LYS A 71 -15.79 0.83 -5.97
N GLY A 72 -14.51 1.13 -5.79
CA GLY A 72 -14.01 2.50 -5.59
C GLY A 72 -12.65 2.50 -4.90
N PRO A 73 -12.00 3.67 -4.76
CA PRO A 73 -10.80 3.83 -3.95
C PRO A 73 -11.09 3.48 -2.49
N VAL A 74 -10.08 3.00 -1.76
CA VAL A 74 -10.24 2.61 -0.35
C VAL A 74 -10.69 3.78 0.53
N TRP A 75 -10.33 5.00 0.16
CA TRP A 75 -10.70 6.22 0.88
C TRP A 75 -12.19 6.58 0.83
N TRP A 76 -13.00 5.84 0.07
CA TRP A 76 -14.46 5.95 0.12
C TRP A 76 -15.09 5.08 1.21
N TYR A 77 -14.30 4.20 1.83
CA TYR A 77 -14.74 3.47 3.01
C TYR A 77 -14.88 4.44 4.19
N PRO A 78 -15.91 4.29 5.06
CA PRO A 78 -16.11 5.22 6.17
C PRO A 78 -14.88 5.32 7.07
N MET A 79 -14.54 6.54 7.46
CA MET A 79 -13.36 6.84 8.26
C MET A 79 -13.39 6.10 9.60
N GLU A 80 -14.55 6.05 10.24
CA GLU A 80 -14.77 5.39 11.53
C GLU A 80 -14.56 3.88 11.44
N LYS A 81 -14.81 3.29 10.26
CA LYS A 81 -14.51 1.88 10.01
C LYS A 81 -13.04 1.72 9.68
N MET A 82 -12.49 2.46 8.71
CA MET A 82 -11.10 2.31 8.27
C MET A 82 -10.08 2.47 9.42
N TYR A 83 -10.35 3.38 10.36
CA TYR A 83 -9.49 3.65 11.51
C TYR A 83 -10.04 3.11 12.83
N GLY A 84 -11.07 2.26 12.79
CA GLY A 84 -11.62 1.62 13.99
C GLY A 84 -10.60 0.70 14.66
N ASP A 85 -10.54 0.70 15.98
CA ASP A 85 -9.59 -0.14 16.74
C ASP A 85 -9.81 -1.65 16.52
N ASP A 86 -11.02 -2.06 16.13
CA ASP A 86 -11.32 -3.45 15.75
C ASP A 86 -10.54 -3.93 14.51
N ASN A 87 -10.02 -3.00 13.69
CA ASN A 87 -9.18 -3.30 12.52
C ASN A 87 -7.68 -3.25 12.84
N ARG A 88 -7.30 -2.88 14.06
CA ARG A 88 -5.89 -2.83 14.47
C ARG A 88 -5.41 -4.26 14.74
N PRO A 89 -4.40 -4.76 14.01
CA PRO A 89 -3.83 -6.07 14.31
C PRO A 89 -3.20 -6.04 15.71
N SER A 90 -3.28 -7.16 16.42
CA SER A 90 -2.47 -7.41 17.62
C SER A 90 -0.98 -7.47 17.26
N ASP A 91 -0.11 -7.36 18.26
CA ASP A 91 1.35 -7.46 18.05
C ASP A 91 1.74 -8.78 17.37
N MET A 92 1.06 -9.87 17.72
CA MET A 92 1.30 -11.19 17.13
C MET A 92 0.85 -11.25 15.67
N GLU A 93 -0.36 -10.79 15.35
CA GLU A 93 -0.86 -10.74 13.97
C GLU A 93 0.00 -9.83 13.11
N LEU A 94 0.43 -8.69 13.65
CA LEU A 94 1.30 -7.76 12.95
C LEU A 94 2.65 -8.41 12.62
N GLU A 95 3.22 -9.18 13.53
CA GLU A 95 4.48 -9.88 13.28
C GLU A 95 4.32 -10.97 12.21
N GLU A 96 3.24 -11.76 12.27
CA GLU A 96 2.93 -12.73 11.22
C GLU A 96 2.75 -12.06 9.84
N MET A 97 2.12 -10.88 9.79
CA MET A 97 1.96 -10.12 8.55
C MET A 97 3.30 -9.64 8.00
N LYS A 98 4.22 -9.18 8.87
CA LYS A 98 5.57 -8.79 8.45
C LYS A 98 6.35 -9.97 7.92
N GLU A 99 6.32 -11.12 8.58
CA GLU A 99 7.03 -12.33 8.15
C GLU A 99 6.54 -12.81 6.77
N LYS A 100 5.21 -12.79 6.54
CA LYS A 100 4.61 -13.12 5.23
C LYS A 100 5.12 -12.18 4.13
N LEU A 101 5.11 -10.87 4.39
CA LEU A 101 5.59 -9.89 3.43
C LEU A 101 7.10 -10.02 3.17
N LEU A 102 7.89 -10.19 4.22
CA LEU A 102 9.34 -10.33 4.14
C LEU A 102 9.72 -11.54 3.29
N LYS A 103 9.04 -12.67 3.49
CA LYS A 103 9.26 -13.89 2.69
C LYS A 103 9.08 -13.64 1.19
N GLU A 104 8.02 -12.94 0.79
CA GLU A 104 7.77 -12.64 -0.63
C GLU A 104 8.77 -11.63 -1.19
N LEU A 105 9.19 -10.64 -0.39
CA LEU A 105 10.27 -9.72 -0.76
C LEU A 105 11.60 -10.46 -0.98
N ASP A 106 11.97 -11.37 -0.07
CA ASP A 106 13.20 -12.16 -0.18
C ASP A 106 13.19 -13.08 -1.41
N ILE A 107 12.01 -13.51 -1.89
CA ILE A 107 11.90 -14.27 -3.14
C ILE A 107 12.15 -13.36 -4.35
N LEU A 108 11.62 -12.15 -4.34
CA LEU A 108 11.72 -11.20 -5.46
C LEU A 108 13.07 -10.50 -5.58
N LEU A 109 13.80 -10.37 -4.47
CA LEU A 109 15.10 -9.68 -4.42
C LEU A 109 16.31 -10.62 -4.57
N LYS A 110 16.08 -11.92 -4.76
CA LYS A 110 17.12 -12.91 -5.10
C LYS A 110 17.40 -12.94 -6.59
#